data_AF-A0A497M179-F1
#
_entry.id   AF-A0A497M179-F1
#
_cell.length_a   1.000
_cell.length_b   1.000
_cell.length_c   1.000
_cell.angle_alpha   90.00
_cell.angle_beta   90.00
_cell.angle_gamma   90.00
#
_symmetry.space_group_name_H-M   'P 1'
#
loop_
_entity.id
_entity.type
_entity.pdbx_description
1 polymer ?
#
loop_
_entity_poly.entity_id
_entity_poly.type
_entity_poly.pdbx_seq_one_letter_code
_entity_poly.pdbx_strand_id
1 'polypeptide(L)'
;MPKIDTFKRLKEQEREKRRTIILDAAEYLFASKPFTEVSMRRIAKEAGISPASIYTYFPDQEALFLESFLRGCKGLVKTLQETIEAHCETGDLMTAFTEAYVRYFTAHDTYFRMMAHFMLYAKLKPRSAVKLNRMIRSILDEMDRVFKALGMEKEVRFFRTPFSPPSTGSSSPSAGTPGARRRKCWNTCSN
;
A
#
# COMPACT_ATOMS: atom_id res chain seq x y z
N MET A 1 -23.68 -30.09 -19.78
CA MET A 1 -23.87 -29.31 -18.52
C MET A 1 -22.54 -29.21 -17.78
N PRO A 2 -21.97 -28.01 -17.54
CA PRO A 2 -20.64 -27.91 -16.94
C PRO A 2 -20.74 -27.95 -15.39
N LYS A 3 -20.81 -29.14 -14.79
CA LYS A 3 -20.84 -29.30 -13.31
C LYS A 3 -19.46 -29.08 -12.64
N ILE A 4 -18.37 -29.18 -13.41
CA ILE A 4 -16.99 -29.13 -12.88
C ILE A 4 -16.61 -27.70 -12.42
N ASP A 5 -17.11 -26.67 -13.11
CA ASP A 5 -16.75 -25.28 -12.82
C ASP A 5 -17.34 -24.78 -11.50
N THR A 6 -18.56 -25.23 -11.15
CA THR A 6 -19.23 -24.82 -9.91
C THR A 6 -18.52 -25.36 -8.67
N PHE A 7 -18.10 -26.63 -8.66
CA PHE A 7 -17.39 -27.23 -7.53
C PHE A 7 -15.99 -26.62 -7.33
N LYS A 8 -15.29 -26.34 -8.43
CA LYS A 8 -13.99 -25.66 -8.42
C LYS A 8 -14.11 -24.25 -7.83
N ARG A 9 -15.14 -23.48 -8.23
CA ARG A 9 -15.40 -22.13 -7.70
C ARG A 9 -15.71 -22.14 -6.21
N LEU A 10 -16.55 -23.07 -5.75
CA LEU A 10 -16.89 -23.19 -4.32
C LEU A 10 -15.64 -23.48 -3.47
N LYS A 11 -14.78 -24.39 -3.94
CA LYS A 11 -13.52 -24.71 -3.26
C LYS A 11 -12.56 -23.52 -3.21
N GLU A 12 -12.45 -22.75 -4.29
CA GLU A 12 -11.61 -21.54 -4.30
C GLU A 12 -12.17 -20.46 -3.38
N GLN A 13 -13.50 -20.28 -3.35
CA GLN A 13 -14.15 -19.36 -2.42
C GLN A 13 -13.91 -19.75 -0.96
N GLU A 14 -14.02 -21.04 -0.63
CA GLU A 14 -13.74 -21.52 0.72
C GLU A 14 -12.26 -21.32 1.09
N ARG A 15 -11.35 -21.55 0.14
CA ARG A 15 -9.92 -21.31 0.31
C ARG A 15 -9.63 -19.83 0.56
N GLU A 16 -10.24 -18.92 -0.20
CA GLU A 16 -10.04 -17.48 0.00
C GLU A 16 -10.64 -17.03 1.34
N LYS A 17 -11.81 -17.52 1.73
CA LYS A 17 -12.39 -17.24 3.06
C LYS A 17 -11.45 -17.64 4.19
N ARG A 18 -10.87 -18.84 4.13
CA ARG A 18 -9.88 -19.30 5.12
C ARG A 18 -8.64 -18.43 5.10
N ARG A 19 -8.19 -18.01 3.91
CA ARG A 19 -7.06 -17.09 3.76
C ARG A 19 -7.35 -15.74 4.42
N THR A 20 -8.56 -15.19 4.26
CA THR A 20 -9.00 -13.95 4.91
C THR A 20 -9.00 -14.08 6.44
N ILE A 21 -9.56 -15.17 6.98
CA ILE A 21 -9.57 -15.43 8.43
C ILE A 21 -8.16 -15.45 9.02
N ILE A 22 -7.20 -16.07 8.32
CA ILE A 22 -5.79 -16.09 8.75
C ILE A 22 -5.19 -14.67 8.76
N LEU A 23 -5.50 -13.84 7.75
CA LEU A 23 -5.03 -12.46 7.69
C LEU A 23 -5.66 -11.60 8.79
N ASP A 24 -6.94 -11.79 9.11
CA ASP A 24 -7.63 -11.08 10.19
C ASP A 24 -6.98 -11.39 11.55
N ALA A 25 -6.75 -12.67 11.83
CA ALA A 25 -6.05 -13.11 13.02
C ALA A 25 -4.62 -12.55 13.11
N ALA A 26 -3.92 -12.50 11.97
CA ALA A 26 -2.59 -11.94 11.89
C ALA A 26 -2.56 -10.44 12.21
N GLU A 27 -3.44 -9.67 11.59
CA GLU A 27 -3.55 -8.22 11.81
C GLU A 27 -3.91 -7.90 13.27
N TYR A 28 -4.83 -8.66 13.86
CA TYR A 28 -5.16 -8.54 15.28
C TYR A 28 -3.92 -8.75 16.19
N LEU A 29 -3.10 -9.76 15.88
CA LEU A 29 -1.89 -10.05 16.65
C LEU A 29 -0.78 -9.01 16.42
N PHE A 30 -0.62 -8.51 15.19
CA PHE A 30 0.35 -7.46 14.88
C PHE A 30 -0.05 -6.10 15.48
N ALA A 31 -1.35 -5.85 15.62
CA ALA A 31 -1.87 -4.66 16.30
C ALA A 31 -1.51 -4.68 17.78
N SER A 32 -1.66 -5.83 18.43
CA SER A 32 -1.51 -5.97 19.88
C SER A 32 -0.08 -6.23 20.37
N LYS A 33 0.82 -6.73 19.52
CA LYS A 33 2.16 -7.19 19.97
C LYS A 33 3.30 -6.77 19.04
N PRO A 34 4.55 -6.75 19.54
CA PRO A 34 5.73 -6.63 18.68
C PRO A 34 5.83 -7.79 17.69
N PHE A 35 6.36 -7.53 16.50
CA PHE A 35 6.49 -8.51 15.43
C PHE A 35 7.24 -9.79 15.85
N THR A 36 8.30 -9.64 16.65
CA THR A 36 9.16 -10.74 17.12
C THR A 36 8.42 -11.73 18.04
N GLU A 37 7.31 -11.32 18.65
CA GLU A 37 6.51 -12.17 19.54
C GLU A 37 5.36 -12.89 18.85
N VAL A 38 4.98 -12.45 17.65
CA VAL A 38 3.96 -13.10 16.83
C VAL A 38 4.61 -14.29 16.13
N SER A 39 3.95 -15.45 16.13
CA SER A 39 4.47 -16.66 15.46
C SER A 39 3.37 -17.35 14.67
N MET A 40 3.76 -18.14 13.66
CA MET A 40 2.81 -18.91 12.82
C MET A 40 1.86 -19.78 13.66
N ARG A 41 2.35 -20.39 14.74
CA ARG A 41 1.53 -21.20 15.65
C ARG A 41 0.49 -20.36 16.40
N ARG A 42 0.87 -19.16 16.83
CA ARG A 42 -0.04 -18.23 17.53
C ARG A 42 -1.11 -17.71 16.58
N ILE A 43 -0.74 -17.35 15.35
CA ILE A 43 -1.69 -16.93 14.32
C ILE A 43 -2.65 -18.07 13.96
N ALA A 44 -2.16 -19.31 13.82
CA ALA A 44 -3.02 -20.46 13.56
C ALA A 44 -4.03 -20.70 14.69
N LYS A 45 -3.59 -20.58 15.95
CA LYS A 45 -4.46 -20.70 17.12
C LYS A 45 -5.54 -19.60 17.13
N GLU A 46 -5.16 -18.36 16.87
CA GLU A 46 -6.07 -17.22 16.79
C GLU A 46 -7.09 -17.37 15.65
N ALA A 47 -6.64 -17.86 14.49
CA ALA A 47 -7.49 -18.14 13.34
C ALA A 47 -8.36 -19.40 13.49
N GLY A 48 -8.24 -20.16 14.59
CA GLY A 48 -9.00 -21.39 14.82
C GLY A 48 -8.63 -22.55 13.88
N ILE A 49 -7.40 -22.57 13.36
CA ILE A 49 -6.93 -23.62 12.44
C ILE A 49 -5.72 -24.38 12.99
N SER A 50 -5.45 -25.56 12.42
CA SER A 50 -4.26 -26.33 12.80
C SER A 50 -2.97 -25.60 12.38
N PRO A 51 -1.87 -25.73 13.15
CA PRO A 51 -0.57 -25.20 12.76
C PRO A 51 -0.03 -25.77 11.44
N ALA A 52 -0.47 -26.96 11.00
CA ALA A 52 -0.08 -27.49 9.70
C ALA A 52 -0.86 -26.79 8.56
N SER A 53 -2.13 -26.49 8.79
CA SER A 53 -3.00 -25.87 7.79
C SER A 53 -2.54 -24.47 7.40
N ILE A 54 -2.03 -23.65 8.33
CA ILE A 54 -1.57 -22.29 8.02
C ILE A 54 -0.45 -22.29 6.96
N TYR A 55 0.45 -23.28 6.99
CA TYR A 55 1.55 -23.42 6.02
C TYR A 55 1.08 -23.74 4.60
N THR A 56 -0.17 -24.20 4.44
CA THR A 56 -0.79 -24.42 3.12
C THR A 56 -1.19 -23.08 2.46
N TYR A 57 -1.38 -22.02 3.25
CA TYR A 57 -1.76 -20.69 2.78
C TYR A 57 -0.57 -19.73 2.75
N PHE A 58 0.25 -19.76 3.80
CA PHE A 58 1.40 -18.88 3.96
C PHE A 58 2.63 -19.68 4.36
N PRO A 59 3.71 -19.67 3.55
CA PRO A 59 4.86 -20.53 3.80
C PRO A 59 5.63 -20.15 5.06
N ASP A 60 5.60 -18.89 5.45
CA ASP A 60 6.30 -18.36 6.61
C ASP A 60 5.63 -17.08 7.14
N GLN A 61 6.12 -16.62 8.30
CA GLN A 61 5.64 -15.42 8.96
C GLN A 61 5.89 -14.16 8.14
N GLU A 62 7.01 -14.08 7.40
CA GLU A 62 7.34 -12.94 6.55
C GLU A 62 6.31 -12.76 5.43
N ALA A 63 5.94 -13.85 4.75
CA ALA A 63 4.96 -13.83 3.67
C ALA A 63 3.57 -13.41 4.18
N LEU A 64 3.18 -13.89 5.35
CA LEU A 64 1.91 -13.53 5.98
C LEU A 64 1.90 -12.07 6.45
N PHE A 65 3.01 -11.61 7.03
CA PHE A 65 3.21 -10.23 7.43
C PHE A 65 3.15 -9.27 6.24
N LEU A 66 3.83 -9.61 5.14
CA LEU A 66 3.78 -8.84 3.90
C LEU A 66 2.36 -8.78 3.33
N GLU A 67 1.65 -9.91 3.27
CA GLU A 67 0.28 -9.94 2.74
C GLU A 67 -0.70 -9.13 3.60
N SER A 68 -0.53 -9.15 4.92
CA SER A 68 -1.29 -8.31 5.86
C SER A 68 -1.00 -6.82 5.62
N PHE A 69 0.28 -6.45 5.46
CA PHE A 69 0.68 -5.08 5.14
C PHE A 69 0.12 -4.61 3.79
N LEU A 70 0.23 -5.44 2.75
CA LEU A 70 -0.32 -5.15 1.43
C LEU A 70 -1.84 -5.00 1.44
N ARG A 71 -2.55 -5.70 2.34
CA ARG A 71 -3.99 -5.53 2.53
C ARG A 71 -4.32 -4.13 3.06
N GLY A 72 -3.58 -3.65 4.06
CA GLY A 72 -3.67 -2.26 4.54
C GLY A 72 -3.37 -1.25 3.43
N CYS A 73 -2.28 -1.42 2.68
CA CYS A 73 -1.93 -0.52 1.58
C CYS A 73 -3.02 -0.44 0.49
N LYS A 74 -3.72 -1.55 0.19
CA LYS A 74 -4.86 -1.54 -0.73
C LYS A 74 -6.03 -0.73 -0.18
N GLY A 75 -6.29 -0.81 1.12
CA GLY A 75 -7.27 0.03 1.79
C GLY A 75 -6.94 1.52 1.64
N LEU A 76 -5.68 1.88 1.90
CA LEU A 76 -5.18 3.24 1.68
C LEU A 76 -5.39 3.70 0.25
N VAL A 77 -4.94 2.92 -0.75
CA VAL A 77 -5.12 3.27 -2.17
C VAL A 77 -6.58 3.51 -2.51
N LYS A 78 -7.50 2.65 -2.03
CA LYS A 78 -8.93 2.83 -2.24
C LYS A 78 -9.44 4.16 -1.64
N THR A 79 -9.06 4.45 -0.40
CA THR A 79 -9.44 5.72 0.26
C THR A 79 -8.91 6.94 -0.48
N LEU A 80 -7.67 6.89 -0.99
CA LEU A 80 -7.08 7.97 -1.78
C LEU A 80 -7.80 8.13 -3.13
N GLN A 81 -8.12 7.03 -3.82
CA GLN A 81 -8.89 7.07 -5.07
C GLN A 81 -10.25 7.72 -4.87
N GLU A 82 -11.01 7.29 -3.86
CA GLU A 82 -12.31 7.87 -3.51
C GLU A 82 -12.19 9.37 -3.18
N THR A 83 -11.12 9.77 -2.50
CA THR A 83 -10.85 11.18 -2.16
C THR A 83 -10.55 12.02 -3.41
N ILE A 84 -9.75 11.48 -4.33
CA ILE A 84 -9.43 12.14 -5.60
C ILE A 84 -10.69 12.32 -6.44
N GLU A 85 -11.50 11.28 -6.59
CA GLU A 85 -12.75 11.36 -7.35
C GLU A 85 -13.72 12.38 -6.76
N ALA A 86 -13.78 12.51 -5.43
CA ALA A 86 -14.66 13.46 -4.76
C ALA A 86 -14.18 14.93 -4.81
N HIS A 87 -12.88 15.18 -4.96
CA HIS A 87 -12.27 16.51 -4.84
C HIS A 87 -11.49 16.95 -6.10
N CYS A 88 -11.58 16.22 -7.21
CA CYS A 88 -10.80 16.52 -8.41
C CYS A 88 -11.17 17.86 -9.06
N GLU A 89 -12.41 18.32 -8.86
CA GLU A 89 -12.92 19.59 -9.37
C GLU A 89 -12.83 20.72 -8.34
N THR A 90 -12.51 20.39 -7.09
CA THR A 90 -12.40 21.34 -5.99
C THR A 90 -10.96 21.83 -5.85
N GLY A 91 -10.78 23.11 -5.53
CA GLY A 91 -9.44 23.71 -5.37
C GLY A 91 -8.67 23.22 -4.14
N ASP A 92 -9.22 22.29 -3.37
CA ASP A 92 -8.71 21.78 -2.08
C ASP A 92 -8.23 20.32 -2.14
N LEU A 93 -8.11 19.72 -3.33
CA LEU A 93 -7.69 18.32 -3.53
C LEU A 93 -6.45 17.92 -2.72
N MET A 94 -5.41 18.76 -2.68
CA MET A 94 -4.20 18.49 -1.90
C MET A 94 -4.48 18.38 -0.40
N THR A 95 -5.33 19.26 0.11
CA THR A 95 -5.72 19.27 1.53
C THR A 95 -6.50 18.01 1.85
N ALA A 96 -7.54 17.71 1.05
CA ALA A 96 -8.36 16.50 1.22
C ALA A 96 -7.52 15.22 1.13
N PHE A 97 -6.60 15.13 0.16
CA PHE A 97 -5.70 13.99 0.00
C PHE A 97 -4.77 13.83 1.22
N THR A 98 -4.16 14.92 1.68
CA THR A 98 -3.25 14.89 2.84
C THR A 98 -3.98 14.50 4.11
N GLU A 99 -5.18 15.04 4.33
CA GLU A 99 -6.04 14.66 5.46
C GLU A 99 -6.44 13.19 5.39
N ALA A 100 -6.85 12.69 4.23
CA ALA A 100 -7.19 11.29 4.05
C ALA A 100 -5.99 10.37 4.34
N TYR A 101 -4.80 10.73 3.86
CA TYR A 101 -3.56 10.00 4.11
C TYR A 101 -3.21 9.97 5.60
N VAL A 102 -3.15 11.13 6.25
CA VAL A 102 -2.82 11.25 7.68
C VAL A 102 -3.86 10.54 8.55
N ARG A 103 -5.16 10.72 8.26
CA ARG A 103 -6.25 10.05 8.96
C ARG A 103 -6.16 8.53 8.84
N TYR A 104 -5.80 8.01 7.67
CA TYR A 104 -5.63 6.57 7.49
C TYR A 104 -4.50 6.01 8.37
N PHE A 105 -3.32 6.63 8.35
CA PHE A 105 -2.19 6.14 9.15
C PHE A 105 -2.37 6.34 10.65
N THR A 106 -3.06 7.41 11.08
CA THR A 106 -3.36 7.63 12.50
C THR A 106 -4.47 6.70 13.01
N ALA A 107 -5.47 6.36 12.19
CA ALA A 107 -6.49 5.37 12.54
C ALA A 107 -5.95 3.93 12.50
N HIS A 108 -4.89 3.67 11.74
CA HIS A 108 -4.31 2.35 11.53
C HIS A 108 -2.81 2.30 11.89
N ASP A 109 -2.47 2.65 13.13
CA ASP A 109 -1.08 2.60 13.67
C ASP A 109 -0.39 1.26 13.42
N THR A 110 -1.15 0.16 13.39
CA THR A 110 -0.62 -1.18 13.07
C THR A 110 0.08 -1.20 11.71
N TYR A 111 -0.51 -0.65 10.65
CA TYR A 111 0.11 -0.65 9.33
C TYR A 111 1.33 0.28 9.26
N PHE A 112 1.32 1.40 10.01
CA PHE A 112 2.50 2.26 10.14
C PHE A 112 3.66 1.53 10.81
N ARG A 113 3.40 0.83 11.92
CA ARG A 113 4.40 -0.01 12.62
C ARG A 113 4.94 -1.12 11.72
N MET A 114 4.06 -1.78 10.95
CA MET A 114 4.46 -2.80 9.98
C MET A 114 5.36 -2.21 8.88
N MET A 115 5.02 -1.03 8.36
CA MET A 115 5.81 -0.31 7.37
C MET A 115 7.21 0.04 7.89
N ALA A 116 7.27 0.63 9.10
CA ALA A 116 8.53 0.99 9.74
C ALA A 116 9.42 -0.24 9.97
N HIS A 117 8.83 -1.37 10.39
CA HIS A 117 9.55 -2.62 10.54
C HIS A 117 10.18 -3.10 9.22
N PHE A 118 9.43 -3.02 8.11
CA PHE A 118 9.95 -3.37 6.79
C PHE A 118 11.09 -2.46 6.32
N MET A 119 10.97 -1.15 6.53
CA MET A 119 11.98 -0.18 6.09
C MET A 119 13.28 -0.27 6.89
N LEU A 120 13.19 -0.56 8.19
CA LEU A 120 14.33 -0.48 9.11
C LEU A 120 15.02 -1.82 9.38
N TYR A 121 14.28 -2.93 9.39
CA TYR A 121 14.78 -4.20 9.93
C TYR A 121 14.64 -5.40 8.98
N ALA A 122 13.71 -5.37 8.02
CA ALA A 122 13.43 -6.54 7.22
C ALA A 122 14.41 -6.69 6.04
N LYS A 123 15.16 -7.80 6.03
CA LYS A 123 15.75 -8.32 4.79
C LYS A 123 14.68 -9.06 4.02
N LEU A 124 14.00 -8.35 3.11
CA LEU A 124 12.96 -8.94 2.27
C LEU A 124 13.54 -10.02 1.36
N LYS A 125 12.87 -11.17 1.30
CA LYS A 125 13.15 -12.14 0.25
C LYS A 125 12.85 -11.51 -1.12
N PRO A 126 13.55 -11.90 -2.21
CA PRO A 126 13.33 -11.31 -3.54
C PRO A 126 11.86 -11.34 -3.98
N ARG A 127 11.12 -12.42 -3.67
CA ARG A 127 9.69 -12.54 -3.97
C ARG A 127 8.84 -11.52 -3.21
N SER A 128 9.18 -11.26 -1.95
CA SER A 128 8.52 -10.28 -1.09
C SER A 128 8.77 -8.85 -1.59
N ALA A 129 10.01 -8.55 -1.95
CA ALA A 129 10.42 -7.25 -2.49
C ALA A 129 9.68 -6.89 -3.79
N VAL A 130 9.47 -7.85 -4.70
CA VAL A 130 8.70 -7.62 -5.93
C VAL A 130 7.26 -7.20 -5.64
N LYS A 131 6.60 -7.84 -4.67
CA LYS A 131 5.22 -7.48 -4.29
C LYS A 131 5.16 -6.09 -3.65
N LEU A 132 6.10 -5.81 -2.74
CA LEU A 132 6.19 -4.50 -2.10
C LEU A 132 6.44 -3.39 -3.12
N ASN A 133 7.38 -3.57 -4.04
CA ASN A 133 7.69 -2.59 -5.09
C ASN A 133 6.48 -2.32 -5.99
N ARG A 134 5.67 -3.34 -6.29
CA ARG A 134 4.42 -3.15 -7.04
C ARG A 134 3.42 -2.28 -6.27
N MET A 135 3.32 -2.49 -4.96
CA MET A 135 2.44 -1.69 -4.10
C MET A 135 2.92 -0.24 -3.98
N ILE A 136 4.22 -0.03 -3.77
CA ILE A 136 4.81 1.32 -3.72
C ILE A 136 4.49 2.07 -5.01
N ARG A 137 4.66 1.43 -6.18
CA ARG A 137 4.30 2.04 -7.46
C ARG A 137 2.82 2.42 -7.56
N SER A 138 1.92 1.54 -7.11
CA SER A 138 0.48 1.85 -7.10
C SER A 138 0.14 3.06 -6.21
N ILE A 139 0.85 3.28 -5.10
CA ILE A 139 0.64 4.47 -4.27
C ILE A 139 1.18 5.72 -4.98
N LEU A 140 2.37 5.62 -5.59
CA LEU A 140 2.95 6.71 -6.37
C LEU A 140 2.08 7.09 -7.57
N ASP A 141 1.44 6.11 -8.22
CA ASP A 141 0.52 6.35 -9.33
C ASP A 141 -0.71 7.20 -8.89
N GLU A 142 -1.17 7.06 -7.64
CA GLU A 142 -2.22 7.95 -7.10
C GLU A 142 -1.70 9.36 -6.83
N MET A 143 -0.46 9.51 -6.36
CA MET A 143 0.18 10.83 -6.23
C MET A 143 0.31 11.50 -7.60
N ASP A 144 0.70 10.75 -8.64
CA ASP A 144 0.78 11.25 -10.02
C ASP A 144 -0.59 11.74 -10.52
N ARG A 145 -1.69 11.07 -10.15
CA ARG A 145 -3.06 11.53 -10.47
C ARG A 145 -3.39 12.85 -9.79
N VAL A 146 -3.03 13.01 -8.53
CA VAL A 146 -3.21 14.27 -7.80
C VAL A 146 -2.43 15.40 -8.48
N PHE A 147 -1.14 15.18 -8.77
CA PHE A 147 -0.31 16.20 -9.43
C PHE A 147 -0.85 16.57 -10.81
N LYS A 148 -1.35 15.60 -11.58
CA LYS A 148 -2.01 15.86 -12.87
C LYS A 148 -3.30 16.67 -12.71
N ALA A 149 -4.15 16.32 -11.75
CA ALA A 149 -5.38 17.07 -11.47
C ALA A 149 -5.09 18.53 -11.09
N LEU A 150 -3.96 18.79 -10.45
CA LEU A 150 -3.49 20.14 -10.08
C LEU A 150 -2.73 20.87 -11.20
N GLY A 151 -2.53 20.24 -12.36
CA GLY A 151 -1.78 20.82 -13.49
C GLY A 151 -0.26 20.88 -13.27
N MET A 152 0.29 20.10 -12.35
CA MET A 152 1.72 20.06 -12.01
C MET A 152 2.53 19.05 -12.87
N GLU A 153 2.28 19.00 -14.18
CA GLU A 153 2.87 17.96 -15.06
C GLU A 153 4.40 18.01 -15.20
N LYS A 154 5.05 19.13 -14.86
CA LYS A 154 6.48 19.35 -15.12
C LYS A 154 7.43 18.96 -13.98
N GLU A 155 6.96 18.74 -12.76
CA GLU A 155 7.85 18.48 -11.60
C GLU A 155 7.96 17.00 -11.20
N VAL A 156 7.06 16.14 -11.66
CA VAL A 156 6.96 14.75 -11.18
C VAL A 156 8.07 13.83 -11.72
N ARG A 157 8.78 14.22 -12.81
CA ARG A 157 9.92 13.44 -13.33
C ARG A 157 11.08 13.31 -12.34
N PHE A 158 11.15 14.15 -11.30
CA PHE A 158 12.24 14.13 -10.33
C PHE A 158 12.22 12.92 -9.39
N PHE A 159 11.05 12.30 -9.16
CA PHE A 159 10.90 11.20 -8.18
C PHE A 159 10.89 9.78 -8.77
N ARG A 160 11.05 9.64 -10.09
CA ARG A 160 11.00 8.34 -10.79
C ARG A 160 12.37 7.70 -11.02
N THR A 161 13.46 8.39 -10.72
CA THR A 161 14.80 7.80 -10.75
C THR A 161 14.97 6.89 -9.53
N PRO A 162 15.59 5.70 -9.69
CA PRO A 162 15.97 4.90 -8.52
C PRO A 162 16.82 5.76 -7.59
N PHE A 163 16.54 5.70 -6.30
CA PHE A 163 17.34 6.34 -5.25
C PHE A 163 18.77 5.81 -5.34
N SER A 164 19.62 6.49 -6.11
CA SER A 164 21.06 6.33 -6.04
C SER A 164 21.52 7.07 -4.78
N PRO A 165 22.27 6.42 -3.88
CA PRO A 165 22.82 7.10 -2.72
C PRO A 165 23.70 8.28 -3.19
N PRO A 166 23.68 9.43 -2.50
CA PRO A 166 24.48 10.58 -2.90
C PRO A 166 25.97 10.20 -2.83
N SER A 167 26.62 10.12 -4.00
CA SER A 167 28.07 10.21 -4.06
C SER A 167 28.46 11.61 -3.60
N THR A 168 29.21 11.70 -2.51
CA THR A 168 29.82 12.92 -2.00
C THR A 168 30.53 13.68 -3.12
N GLY A 169 29.95 14.80 -3.54
CA GLY A 169 30.47 15.64 -4.61
C GLY A 169 29.74 16.97 -4.62
N SER A 170 30.36 17.97 -4.02
CA SER A 170 29.93 19.36 -3.91
C SER A 170 29.60 20.00 -5.25
N SER A 171 28.41 20.58 -5.39
CA SER A 171 28.19 21.89 -6.04
C SER A 171 26.70 22.25 -6.00
N SER A 172 26.38 23.30 -5.25
CA SER A 172 25.07 23.95 -5.24
C SER A 172 24.85 24.73 -6.55
N PRO A 173 23.64 24.72 -7.11
CA PRO A 173 23.17 25.86 -7.90
C PRO A 173 22.02 26.58 -7.20
N SER A 174 22.16 27.89 -7.17
CA SER A 174 21.26 28.94 -6.68
C SER A 174 19.80 28.78 -7.09
N ALA A 175 18.91 29.03 -6.13
CA ALA A 175 17.48 29.22 -6.31
C ALA A 175 17.17 30.41 -7.23
N GLY A 176 16.39 30.16 -8.27
CA GLY A 176 15.72 31.19 -9.08
C GLY A 176 14.22 30.97 -8.99
N THR A 177 13.52 31.86 -8.30
CA THR A 177 12.05 31.91 -8.26
C THR A 177 11.53 32.58 -9.54
N PRO A 178 10.50 32.02 -10.21
CA PRO A 178 9.63 32.86 -11.00
C PRO A 178 8.14 32.59 -10.75
N GLY A 179 7.48 33.61 -10.20
CA GLY A 179 6.33 34.24 -10.85
C GLY A 179 5.05 33.42 -11.05
N ALA A 180 4.05 33.74 -10.24
CA ALA A 180 2.65 33.39 -10.40
C ALA A 180 2.13 33.50 -11.85
N ARG A 181 1.51 32.42 -12.34
CA ARG A 181 0.50 32.48 -13.42
C ARG A 181 -0.57 31.41 -13.16
N ARG A 182 -1.71 31.84 -12.61
CA ARG A 182 -2.98 31.11 -12.73
C ARG A 182 -3.30 30.99 -14.22
N ARG A 183 -3.36 29.77 -14.76
CA ARG A 183 -4.00 29.49 -16.04
C ARG A 183 -5.00 28.35 -15.86
N LYS A 184 -6.15 28.57 -16.50
CA LYS A 184 -7.40 27.82 -16.46
C LYS A 184 -7.19 26.33 -16.76
N CYS A 185 -7.58 25.46 -15.83
CA CYS A 185 -7.86 24.04 -16.08
C CYS A 185 -9.21 23.93 -16.79
N TRP A 186 -9.25 23.82 -18.12
CA TRP A 186 -10.41 23.31 -18.83
C TRP A 186 -9.95 22.41 -19.98
N ASN A 187 -10.55 21.22 -20.03
CA ASN A 187 -10.59 20.24 -21.12
C ASN A 187 -9.43 19.25 -21.24
N THR A 188 -9.47 18.16 -20.46
CA THR A 188 -9.14 16.80 -20.94
C THR A 188 -9.60 15.73 -19.94
N CYS A 189 -10.90 15.46 -19.90
CA CYS A 189 -11.46 14.20 -19.40
C CYS A 189 -12.70 13.87 -20.23
N SER A 190 -12.47 13.42 -21.45
CA SER A 190 -13.47 12.76 -22.31
C SER A 190 -12.71 11.99 -23.39
N ASN A 191 -12.32 10.75 -23.05
CA ASN A 191 -12.37 9.55 -23.90
C ASN A 191 -11.74 8.35 -23.20
#